data_AF-A0A432SIZ7-F1
#
_entry.id   AF-A0A432SIZ7-F1
#
_cell.length_a   1.000
_cell.length_b   1.000
_cell.length_c   1.000
_cell.angle_alpha   90.00
_cell.angle_beta   90.00
_cell.angle_gamma   90.00
#
_symmetry.space_group_name_H-M   'P 1'
#
loop_
_entity.id
_entity.type
_entity.pdbx_description
1 polymer ?
#
loop_
_entity_poly.entity_id
_entity_poly.type
_entity_poly.pdbx_seq_one_letter_code
_entity_poly.pdbx_strand_id
1 'polypeptide(L)'
;HISEITWNKNIKHPKDYLSVGEEIEVEVIEINSETHKLRVSLKRLLPKPFDEFLKKFKEGDVVTGTVTSLTDFGAFVKIDGVEGLLHNQDASWDKNTKCKDFLKSGDDVEVKIAKINRDDQKISLNSKTLQESPIDKFAASHKQNEIVKGTIRDIKDFGVFVSIEEGVDALIRNEDLYPLTKEELEVGQELEAVLAVIDTQRDRIRLSVKRLERIKENAILDEINQEDTSNSLGDLIKDQLK
;
A
#
# COMPACT_ATOMS: atom_id res chain seq x y z
N HIS A 1 -35.56 -13.52 -20.22
CA HIS A 1 -34.13 -13.61 -20.57
C HIS A 1 -33.35 -13.95 -19.30
N ILE A 2 -32.28 -14.75 -19.34
CA ILE A 2 -31.59 -15.24 -18.12
C ILE A 2 -31.05 -14.06 -17.28
N SER A 3 -30.56 -13.01 -17.95
CA SER A 3 -30.04 -11.78 -17.34
C SER A 3 -31.07 -10.94 -16.56
N GLU A 4 -32.36 -11.22 -16.73
CA GLU A 4 -33.47 -10.49 -16.09
C GLU A 4 -34.10 -11.26 -14.92
N ILE A 5 -33.58 -12.45 -14.60
CA ILE A 5 -34.10 -13.31 -13.51
C ILE A 5 -33.40 -12.98 -12.19
N THR A 6 -32.10 -12.71 -12.18
CA THR A 6 -31.33 -12.46 -10.95
C THR A 6 -30.19 -11.46 -11.17
N TRP A 7 -29.68 -10.91 -10.07
CA TRP A 7 -28.43 -10.14 -10.04
C TRP A 7 -27.18 -11.01 -10.17
N ASN A 8 -27.27 -12.31 -9.88
CA ASN A 8 -26.15 -13.23 -9.93
C ASN A 8 -25.82 -13.68 -11.36
N LYS A 9 -24.62 -13.32 -11.85
CA LYS A 9 -24.20 -13.59 -13.24
C LYS A 9 -23.89 -15.06 -13.55
N ASN A 10 -23.93 -15.95 -12.55
CA ASN A 10 -23.48 -17.33 -12.70
C ASN A 10 -24.58 -18.34 -13.11
N ILE A 11 -25.78 -17.88 -13.51
CA ILE A 11 -26.87 -18.79 -13.90
C ILE A 11 -26.68 -19.28 -15.34
N LYS A 12 -26.66 -20.60 -15.50
CA LYS A 12 -26.68 -21.27 -16.81
C LYS A 12 -28.07 -21.71 -17.24
N HIS A 13 -28.95 -22.07 -16.30
CA HIS A 13 -30.29 -22.57 -16.59
C HIS A 13 -31.41 -21.85 -15.81
N PRO A 14 -32.45 -21.33 -16.47
CA PRO A 14 -33.60 -20.69 -15.82
C PRO A 14 -34.40 -21.60 -14.86
N LYS A 15 -34.34 -22.92 -15.08
CA LYS A 15 -35.06 -23.93 -14.28
C LYS A 15 -34.57 -24.03 -12.84
N ASP A 16 -33.36 -23.55 -12.55
CA ASP A 16 -32.80 -23.61 -11.19
C ASP A 16 -33.44 -22.55 -10.26
N TYR A 17 -34.10 -21.54 -10.83
CA TYR A 17 -34.68 -20.41 -10.10
C TYR A 17 -36.19 -20.27 -10.23
N LEU A 18 -36.80 -20.88 -11.26
CA LEU A 18 -38.23 -20.73 -11.56
C LEU A 18 -38.84 -22.07 -11.90
N SER A 19 -39.98 -22.37 -11.28
CA SER A 19 -40.75 -23.58 -11.56
C SER A 19 -41.83 -23.32 -12.61
N VAL A 20 -42.09 -24.32 -13.46
CA VAL A 20 -43.16 -24.20 -14.47
C VAL A 20 -44.51 -24.22 -13.77
N GLY A 21 -45.31 -23.16 -13.96
CA GLY A 21 -46.62 -22.99 -13.32
C GLY A 21 -46.62 -22.12 -12.07
N GLU A 22 -45.47 -21.57 -11.68
CA GLU A 22 -45.34 -20.62 -10.58
C GLU A 22 -45.81 -19.22 -11.01
N GLU A 23 -46.69 -18.61 -10.21
CA GLU A 23 -47.06 -17.21 -10.39
C GLU A 23 -45.95 -16.31 -9.83
N ILE A 24 -45.38 -15.47 -10.69
CA ILE A 24 -44.29 -14.57 -10.33
C ILE A 24 -44.66 -13.13 -10.63
N GLU A 25 -44.31 -12.24 -9.71
CA GLU A 25 -44.40 -10.81 -9.94
C GLU A 25 -43.22 -10.37 -10.81
N VAL A 26 -43.50 -9.63 -11.88
CA VAL A 26 -42.48 -9.12 -12.81
C VAL A 26 -42.80 -7.70 -13.24
N GLU A 27 -41.77 -6.88 -13.41
CA GLU A 27 -41.91 -5.52 -13.94
C GLU A 27 -41.77 -5.54 -15.46
N VAL A 28 -42.63 -4.82 -16.16
CA VAL A 28 -42.53 -4.65 -17.61
C VAL A 28 -41.45 -3.61 -17.92
N ILE A 29 -40.36 -4.03 -18.55
CA ILE A 29 -39.27 -3.11 -18.95
C ILE A 29 -39.57 -2.47 -20.30
N GLU A 30 -39.99 -3.30 -21.27
CA GLU A 30 -40.08 -2.87 -22.65
C GLU A 30 -41.29 -3.49 -23.31
N ILE A 31 -42.05 -2.63 -24.00
CA ILE A 31 -43.21 -3.01 -24.78
C ILE A 31 -42.90 -2.62 -26.21
N ASN A 32 -42.69 -3.60 -27.08
CA ASN A 32 -42.52 -3.35 -28.49
C ASN A 32 -43.85 -3.63 -29.22
N SER A 33 -44.57 -2.58 -29.57
CA SER A 33 -45.88 -2.66 -30.21
C SER A 33 -45.85 -3.20 -31.63
N GLU A 34 -44.73 -3.05 -32.35
CA GLU A 34 -44.60 -3.53 -33.75
C GLU A 34 -44.37 -5.04 -33.81
N THR A 35 -43.61 -5.59 -32.87
CA THR A 35 -43.30 -7.03 -32.80
C THR A 35 -44.20 -7.78 -31.84
N HIS A 36 -45.12 -7.09 -31.16
CA HIS A 36 -45.96 -7.62 -30.08
C HIS A 36 -45.16 -8.37 -28.99
N LYS A 37 -43.91 -7.96 -28.75
CA LYS A 37 -43.03 -8.58 -27.75
C LYS A 37 -43.00 -7.73 -26.49
N LEU A 38 -43.18 -8.40 -25.36
CA LEU A 38 -43.09 -7.84 -24.02
C LEU A 38 -41.82 -8.37 -23.35
N ARG A 39 -40.97 -7.47 -22.86
CA ARG A 39 -39.80 -7.82 -22.06
C ARG A 39 -40.10 -7.50 -20.59
N VAL A 40 -40.10 -8.55 -19.78
CA VAL A 40 -40.35 -8.48 -18.34
C VAL A 40 -39.08 -8.82 -17.56
N SER A 41 -38.97 -8.30 -16.35
CA SER A 41 -37.84 -8.55 -15.45
C SER A 41 -38.27 -8.76 -14.02
N LEU A 42 -37.70 -9.81 -13.45
CA LEU A 42 -37.86 -10.19 -12.05
C LEU A 42 -36.74 -9.57 -11.21
N LYS A 43 -35.58 -9.32 -11.83
CA LYS A 43 -34.40 -8.68 -11.24
C LYS A 43 -34.69 -7.29 -10.65
N ARG A 44 -35.57 -6.51 -11.27
CA ARG A 44 -35.89 -5.14 -10.82
C ARG A 44 -36.74 -5.09 -9.54
N LEU A 45 -37.50 -6.15 -9.27
CA LEU A 45 -38.27 -6.33 -8.05
C LEU A 45 -37.39 -6.78 -6.87
N LEU A 46 -36.26 -7.43 -7.15
CA LEU A 46 -35.32 -7.84 -6.12
C LEU A 46 -34.58 -6.61 -5.55
N PRO A 47 -34.44 -6.51 -4.21
CA PRO A 47 -33.67 -5.43 -3.60
C PRO A 47 -32.25 -5.43 -4.17
N LYS A 48 -31.77 -4.25 -4.54
CA LYS A 48 -30.42 -4.11 -5.09
C LYS A 48 -29.43 -4.56 -4.01
N PRO A 49 -28.62 -5.60 -4.24
CA PRO A 49 -27.65 -6.09 -3.26
C PRO A 49 -26.71 -4.98 -2.77
N PHE A 50 -26.44 -4.01 -3.65
CA PHE A 50 -25.61 -2.85 -3.35
C PHE A 50 -26.24 -1.89 -2.32
N ASP A 51 -27.56 -1.70 -2.32
CA ASP A 51 -28.23 -0.81 -1.36
C ASP A 51 -28.27 -1.43 0.03
N GLU A 52 -28.39 -2.76 0.13
CA GLU A 52 -28.24 -3.48 1.41
C GLU A 52 -26.80 -3.43 1.90
N PHE A 53 -25.83 -3.60 0.99
CA PHE A 53 -24.42 -3.49 1.32
C PHE A 53 -24.07 -2.11 1.89
N LEU A 54 -24.54 -1.02 1.27
CA LEU A 54 -24.35 0.36 1.75
C LEU A 54 -24.97 0.63 3.12
N LYS A 55 -26.02 -0.11 3.50
CA LYS A 55 -26.66 0.01 4.81
C LYS A 55 -25.87 -0.72 5.89
N LYS A 56 -25.26 -1.85 5.55
CA LYS A 56 -24.48 -2.68 6.49
C LYS A 56 -23.04 -2.19 6.66
N PHE A 57 -22.41 -1.73 5.58
CA PHE A 57 -20.97 -1.45 5.54
C PHE A 57 -20.68 -0.01 5.15
N LYS A 58 -19.67 0.56 5.78
CA LYS A 58 -19.17 1.92 5.53
C LYS A 58 -17.72 1.89 5.06
N GLU A 59 -17.28 3.01 4.49
CA GLU A 59 -15.87 3.20 4.18
C GLU A 59 -15.03 3.09 5.46
N GLY A 60 -13.97 2.29 5.39
CA GLY A 60 -13.11 1.98 6.51
C GLY A 60 -13.45 0.72 7.30
N ASP A 61 -14.60 0.07 7.04
CA ASP A 61 -14.92 -1.19 7.70
C ASP A 61 -14.04 -2.33 7.18
N VAL A 62 -13.68 -3.24 8.09
CA VAL A 62 -12.96 -4.48 7.79
C VAL A 62 -13.98 -5.58 7.58
N VAL A 63 -13.86 -6.27 6.44
CA VAL A 63 -14.80 -7.30 6.00
C VAL A 63 -14.07 -8.49 5.43
N THR A 64 -14.63 -9.67 5.60
CA THR A 64 -14.17 -10.91 4.97
C THR A 64 -14.91 -11.14 3.67
N GLY A 65 -14.19 -11.44 2.59
CA GLY A 65 -14.80 -11.74 1.29
C GLY A 65 -14.07 -12.85 0.55
N THR A 66 -14.78 -13.50 -0.36
CA THR A 66 -14.26 -14.63 -1.12
C THR A 66 -13.77 -14.18 -2.49
N VAL A 67 -12.55 -14.56 -2.88
CA VAL A 67 -11.98 -14.22 -4.18
C VAL A 67 -12.77 -14.92 -5.30
N THR A 68 -13.41 -14.17 -6.20
CA THR A 68 -14.14 -14.75 -7.34
C THR A 68 -13.26 -14.91 -8.56
N SER A 69 -12.39 -13.94 -8.83
CA SER A 69 -11.54 -13.93 -10.02
C SER A 69 -10.25 -13.16 -9.77
N LEU A 70 -9.16 -13.60 -10.40
CA LEU A 70 -7.84 -12.99 -10.29
C LEU A 70 -7.43 -12.48 -11.67
N THR A 71 -7.08 -11.20 -11.76
CA THR A 71 -6.53 -10.57 -12.97
C THR A 71 -5.07 -10.19 -12.75
N ASP A 72 -4.40 -9.71 -13.79
CA ASP A 72 -2.99 -9.30 -13.68
C ASP A 72 -2.82 -7.99 -12.91
N PHE A 73 -3.87 -7.17 -12.80
CA PHE A 73 -3.85 -5.88 -12.11
C PHE A 73 -4.49 -5.92 -10.71
N GLY A 74 -5.19 -7.01 -10.35
CA GLY A 74 -5.84 -7.13 -9.05
C GLY A 74 -6.63 -8.41 -8.85
N ALA A 75 -7.40 -8.45 -7.77
CA ALA A 75 -8.30 -9.55 -7.41
C ALA A 75 -9.73 -9.01 -7.24
N PHE A 76 -10.71 -9.74 -7.77
CA PHE A 76 -12.12 -9.51 -7.49
C PHE A 76 -12.52 -10.34 -6.28
N VAL A 77 -13.05 -9.66 -5.26
CA VAL A 77 -13.47 -10.26 -4.00
C VAL A 77 -14.95 -9.99 -3.83
N LYS A 78 -15.72 -11.04 -3.59
CA LYS A 78 -17.16 -10.95 -3.35
C LYS A 78 -17.42 -10.82 -1.86
N ILE A 79 -18.15 -9.77 -1.48
CA ILE A 79 -18.51 -9.45 -0.10
C ILE A 79 -20.01 -9.22 -0.06
N ASP A 80 -20.74 -10.04 0.72
CA ASP A 80 -22.21 -9.97 0.89
C ASP A 80 -23.01 -9.78 -0.42
N GLY A 81 -22.58 -10.46 -1.50
CA GLY A 81 -23.25 -10.41 -2.80
C GLY A 81 -22.78 -9.29 -3.75
N VAL A 82 -21.89 -8.40 -3.32
CA VAL A 82 -21.29 -7.32 -4.14
C VAL A 82 -19.85 -7.67 -4.50
N GLU A 83 -19.41 -7.27 -5.69
CA GLU A 83 -18.01 -7.43 -6.13
C GLU A 83 -17.18 -6.18 -5.78
N GLY A 84 -16.11 -6.38 -5.02
CA GLY A 84 -15.08 -5.39 -4.79
C GLY A 84 -13.80 -5.73 -5.55
N LEU A 85 -13.03 -4.71 -5.90
CA LEU A 85 -11.73 -4.83 -6.54
C LEU A 85 -10.63 -4.52 -5.53
N LEU A 86 -9.73 -5.48 -5.32
CA LEU A 86 -8.48 -5.31 -4.62
C LEU A 86 -7.36 -5.09 -5.65
N HIS A 87 -6.75 -3.91 -5.66
CA HIS A 87 -5.64 -3.62 -6.57
C HIS A 87 -4.34 -4.28 -6.07
N ASN A 88 -3.43 -4.68 -6.96
CA ASN A 88 -2.15 -5.28 -6.54
C ASN A 88 -1.37 -4.37 -5.57
N GLN A 89 -1.40 -3.06 -5.83
CA GLN A 89 -0.77 -2.06 -4.96
C GLN A 89 -1.45 -1.90 -3.60
N ASP A 90 -2.66 -2.42 -3.41
CA ASP A 90 -3.39 -2.37 -2.15
C ASP A 90 -3.42 -3.74 -1.45
N ALA A 91 -2.87 -4.77 -2.07
CA ALA A 91 -2.85 -6.14 -1.56
C ALA A 91 -1.65 -6.44 -0.66
N SER A 92 -0.46 -5.92 -0.98
CA SER A 92 0.75 -6.10 -0.17
C SER A 92 1.70 -4.91 -0.26
N TRP A 93 2.47 -4.68 0.80
CA TRP A 93 3.53 -3.67 0.88
C TRP A 93 4.61 -3.86 -0.18
N ASP A 94 4.82 -5.10 -0.63
CA ASP A 94 5.75 -5.44 -1.69
C ASP A 94 5.22 -5.06 -3.08
N LYS A 95 5.91 -4.13 -3.75
CA LYS A 95 5.58 -3.70 -5.13
C LYS A 95 5.76 -4.80 -6.17
N ASN A 96 6.56 -5.83 -5.87
CA ASN A 96 6.87 -6.92 -6.79
C ASN A 96 5.89 -8.10 -6.69
N THR A 97 5.04 -8.10 -5.66
CA THR A 97 4.11 -9.16 -5.33
C THR A 97 2.78 -8.94 -6.06
N LYS A 98 2.38 -9.88 -6.93
CA LYS A 98 1.07 -9.84 -7.58
C LYS A 98 0.03 -10.56 -6.74
N CYS A 99 -1.23 -10.13 -6.81
CA CYS A 99 -2.33 -10.83 -6.15
C CYS A 99 -2.41 -12.32 -6.54
N LYS A 100 -2.07 -12.67 -7.78
CA LYS A 100 -2.09 -14.06 -8.28
C LYS A 100 -1.11 -15.00 -7.57
N ASP A 101 -0.02 -14.47 -7.00
CA ASP A 101 1.01 -15.31 -6.39
C ASP A 101 0.62 -15.71 -4.96
N PHE A 102 -0.22 -14.91 -4.31
CA PHE A 102 -0.60 -15.08 -2.90
C PHE A 102 -2.06 -15.46 -2.69
N LEU A 103 -2.93 -15.14 -3.65
CA LEU A 103 -4.37 -15.40 -3.58
C LEU A 103 -4.81 -16.42 -4.62
N LYS A 104 -5.73 -17.31 -4.22
CA LYS A 104 -6.37 -18.28 -5.10
C LYS A 104 -7.84 -17.94 -5.28
N SER A 105 -8.39 -18.27 -6.45
CA SER A 105 -9.83 -18.16 -6.67
C SER A 105 -10.57 -19.08 -5.68
N GLY A 106 -11.52 -18.53 -4.94
CA GLY A 106 -12.28 -19.21 -3.90
C GLY A 106 -11.70 -19.05 -2.50
N ASP A 107 -10.58 -18.35 -2.34
CA ASP A 107 -9.99 -18.12 -1.02
C ASP A 107 -10.72 -17.00 -0.26
N ASP A 108 -10.79 -17.11 1.05
CA ASP A 108 -11.41 -16.10 1.92
C ASP A 108 -10.33 -15.13 2.40
N VAL A 109 -10.52 -13.86 2.10
CA VAL A 109 -9.58 -12.78 2.42
C VAL A 109 -10.23 -11.71 3.26
N GLU A 110 -9.49 -11.24 4.25
CA GLU A 110 -9.89 -10.10 5.07
C GLU A 110 -9.38 -8.82 4.41
N VAL A 111 -10.29 -7.88 4.14
CA VAL A 111 -10.03 -6.66 3.38
C VAL A 111 -10.77 -5.49 4.00
N LYS A 112 -10.17 -4.31 3.94
CA LYS A 112 -10.78 -3.05 4.37
C LYS A 112 -11.42 -2.35 3.19
N ILE A 113 -12.60 -1.76 3.39
CA ILE A 113 -13.26 -0.96 2.37
C ILE A 113 -12.56 0.40 2.27
N ALA A 114 -11.85 0.65 1.17
CA ALA A 114 -11.16 1.91 0.95
C ALA A 114 -12.11 3.00 0.43
N LYS A 115 -12.95 2.65 -0.55
CA LYS A 115 -13.89 3.59 -1.18
C LYS A 115 -15.08 2.86 -1.77
N ILE A 116 -16.25 3.46 -1.67
CA ILE A 116 -17.47 2.92 -2.29
C ILE A 116 -17.95 3.87 -3.38
N ASN A 117 -17.96 3.41 -4.64
CA ASN A 117 -18.53 4.16 -5.75
C ASN A 117 -19.98 3.72 -5.99
N ARG A 118 -20.92 4.63 -5.72
CA ARG A 118 -22.36 4.37 -5.85
C ARG A 118 -22.84 4.38 -7.30
N ASP A 119 -22.19 5.13 -8.18
CA ASP A 119 -22.60 5.28 -9.57
C ASP A 119 -22.32 4.00 -10.36
N ASP A 120 -21.11 3.44 -10.17
CA ASP A 120 -20.68 2.22 -10.85
C ASP A 120 -21.03 0.93 -10.09
N GLN A 121 -21.60 1.06 -8.88
CA GLN A 121 -21.82 -0.06 -7.95
C GLN A 121 -20.55 -0.89 -7.69
N LYS A 122 -19.39 -0.22 -7.62
CA LYS A 122 -18.07 -0.83 -7.42
C LYS A 122 -17.47 -0.41 -6.09
N ILE A 123 -16.75 -1.33 -5.46
CA ILE A 123 -16.06 -1.10 -4.20
C ILE A 123 -14.56 -1.27 -4.44
N SER A 124 -13.77 -0.33 -3.94
CA SER A 124 -12.31 -0.47 -3.87
C SER A 124 -11.94 -0.99 -2.50
N LEU A 125 -11.16 -2.08 -2.50
CA LEU A 125 -10.73 -2.78 -1.31
C LEU A 125 -9.25 -2.57 -1.09
N ASN A 126 -8.83 -2.62 0.18
CA ASN A 126 -7.43 -2.50 0.58
C ASN A 126 -7.13 -3.52 1.67
N SER A 127 -6.10 -4.34 1.47
CA SER A 127 -5.63 -5.32 2.45
C SER A 127 -4.44 -4.79 3.27
N LYS A 128 -3.64 -3.87 2.70
CA LYS A 128 -2.47 -3.25 3.34
C LYS A 128 -2.74 -2.68 4.73
N THR A 129 -3.90 -2.07 4.95
CA THR A 129 -4.21 -1.38 6.21
C THR A 129 -4.33 -2.35 7.40
N LEU A 130 -4.49 -3.65 7.15
CA LEU A 130 -4.46 -4.67 8.20
C LEU A 130 -3.03 -5.09 8.60
N GLN A 131 -2.05 -4.86 7.73
CA GLN A 131 -0.66 -5.18 7.99
C GLN A 131 0.07 -3.93 8.49
N GLU A 132 0.77 -4.04 9.62
CA GLU A 132 1.64 -2.97 10.11
C GLU A 132 2.63 -2.56 9.01
N SER A 133 2.68 -1.25 8.68
CA SER A 133 3.63 -0.75 7.69
C SER A 133 5.05 -1.07 8.18
N PRO A 134 5.91 -1.66 7.32
CA PRO A 134 7.33 -1.85 7.65
C PRO A 134 7.98 -0.53 8.08
N ILE A 135 7.52 0.61 7.56
CA ILE A 135 8.01 1.94 7.92
C ILE A 135 7.52 2.37 9.31
N ASP A 136 6.31 2.00 9.73
CA ASP A 136 5.84 2.27 11.09
C ASP A 136 6.65 1.46 12.12
N LYS A 137 6.95 0.19 11.81
CA LYS A 137 7.87 -0.63 12.61
C LYS A 137 9.26 0.00 12.67
N PHE A 138 9.76 0.43 11.52
CA PHE A 138 11.05 1.09 11.42
C PHE A 138 11.10 2.41 12.19
N ALA A 139 10.04 3.22 12.12
CA ALA A 139 9.90 4.48 12.85
C ALA A 139 9.77 4.28 14.37
N ALA A 140 9.26 3.12 14.81
CA ALA A 140 9.23 2.75 16.22
C ALA A 140 10.61 2.34 16.74
N SER A 141 11.40 1.63 15.91
CA SER A 141 12.73 1.15 16.25
C SER A 141 13.82 2.23 16.13
N HIS A 142 13.70 3.14 15.16
CA HIS A 142 14.75 4.09 14.80
C HIS A 142 14.31 5.56 14.94
N LYS A 143 15.26 6.42 15.32
CA LYS A 143 14.99 7.86 15.53
C LYS A 143 15.54 8.71 14.38
N GLN A 144 14.97 9.90 14.21
CA GLN A 144 15.54 10.90 13.30
C GLN A 144 16.98 11.23 13.71
N ASN A 145 17.84 11.43 12.71
CA ASN A 145 19.29 11.61 12.81
C ASN A 145 20.11 10.38 13.21
N GLU A 146 19.53 9.19 13.23
CA GLU A 146 20.28 7.96 13.39
C GLU A 146 21.02 7.58 12.08
N ILE A 147 22.20 6.98 12.23
CA ILE A 147 23.01 6.48 11.12
C ILE A 147 22.51 5.09 10.76
N VAL A 148 22.10 4.92 9.51
CA VAL A 148 21.62 3.64 8.99
C VAL A 148 22.44 3.23 7.78
N LYS A 149 22.61 1.91 7.63
CA LYS A 149 23.26 1.29 6.48
C LYS A 149 22.18 0.74 5.57
N GLY A 150 22.31 0.95 4.27
CA GLY A 150 21.39 0.35 3.32
C GLY A 150 22.02 0.12 1.96
N THR A 151 21.43 -0.78 1.19
CA THR A 151 21.91 -1.18 -0.12
C THR A 151 21.21 -0.40 -1.21
N ILE A 152 21.95 0.13 -2.18
CA ILE A 152 21.38 0.87 -3.30
C ILE A 152 20.57 -0.08 -4.18
N ARG A 153 19.27 0.19 -4.34
CA ARG A 153 18.39 -0.60 -5.21
C ARG A 153 18.23 0.00 -6.60
N ASP A 154 18.15 1.32 -6.69
CA ASP A 154 17.90 2.02 -7.95
C ASP A 154 18.46 3.44 -7.91
N ILE A 155 18.94 3.93 -9.04
CA ILE A 155 19.52 5.27 -9.18
C ILE A 155 18.73 6.01 -10.25
N LYS A 156 18.12 7.14 -9.88
CA LYS A 156 17.32 7.98 -10.79
C LYS A 156 17.89 9.40 -10.89
N ASP A 157 17.36 10.16 -11.83
CA ASP A 157 17.77 11.55 -12.10
C ASP A 157 17.55 12.49 -10.90
N PHE A 158 16.58 12.21 -10.04
CA PHE A 158 16.26 13.04 -8.88
C PHE A 158 16.81 12.52 -7.54
N GLY A 159 17.36 11.30 -7.52
CA GLY A 159 17.88 10.71 -6.28
C GLY A 159 18.20 9.22 -6.38
N VAL A 160 18.79 8.71 -5.31
CA VAL A 160 19.19 7.31 -5.13
C VAL A 160 18.22 6.63 -4.17
N PHE A 161 17.72 5.46 -4.55
CA PHE A 161 16.88 4.62 -3.71
C PHE A 161 17.75 3.59 -2.98
N VAL A 162 17.70 3.64 -1.66
CA VAL A 162 18.47 2.78 -0.77
C VAL A 162 17.49 1.93 0.05
N SER A 163 17.70 0.63 0.03
CA SER A 163 16.98 -0.35 0.84
C SER A 163 17.68 -0.47 2.19
N ILE A 164 17.04 -0.05 3.28
CA ILE A 164 17.63 -0.14 4.63
C ILE A 164 17.33 -1.52 5.22
N GLU A 165 16.06 -1.93 5.15
CA GLU A 165 15.55 -3.18 5.72
C GLU A 165 14.51 -3.80 4.77
N GLU A 166 14.06 -5.03 5.04
CA GLU A 166 13.04 -5.71 4.23
C GLU A 166 11.74 -4.89 4.17
N GLY A 167 11.39 -4.41 2.97
CA GLY A 167 10.21 -3.59 2.73
C GLY A 167 10.36 -2.09 3.06
N VAL A 168 11.55 -1.64 3.48
CA VAL A 168 11.82 -0.24 3.86
C VAL A 168 12.76 0.43 2.86
N ASP A 169 12.17 1.28 2.02
CA ASP A 169 12.88 2.04 0.99
C ASP A 169 13.06 3.49 1.41
N ALA A 170 14.29 3.97 1.27
CA ALA A 170 14.63 5.36 1.49
C ALA A 170 15.15 6.04 0.23
N LEU A 171 14.86 7.33 0.11
CA LEU A 171 15.31 8.18 -0.98
C LEU A 171 16.37 9.15 -0.47
N ILE A 172 17.53 9.17 -1.11
CA ILE A 172 18.53 10.24 -1.00
C ILE A 172 18.36 11.16 -2.21
N ARG A 173 18.07 12.44 -1.99
CA ARG A 173 18.03 13.41 -3.09
C ARG A 173 19.45 13.79 -3.51
N ASN A 174 19.62 14.27 -4.74
CA ASN A 174 20.93 14.74 -5.23
C ASN A 174 21.58 15.78 -4.30
N GLU A 175 20.79 16.67 -3.71
CA GLU A 175 21.24 17.70 -2.76
C GLU A 175 21.80 17.12 -1.44
N ASP A 176 21.29 15.95 -1.06
CA ASP A 176 21.58 15.22 0.17
C ASP A 176 22.68 14.16 -0.04
N LEU A 177 23.09 13.91 -1.29
CA LEU A 177 24.08 12.92 -1.70
C LEU A 177 25.53 13.44 -1.55
N TYR A 178 25.72 14.77 -1.63
CA TYR A 178 27.03 15.40 -1.52
C TYR A 178 27.75 14.99 -0.22
N PRO A 179 29.04 14.60 -0.28
CA PRO A 179 29.99 14.80 -1.38
C PRO A 179 30.06 13.68 -2.43
N LEU A 180 29.38 12.56 -2.21
CA LEU A 180 29.33 11.47 -3.18
C LEU A 180 28.59 11.92 -4.44
N THR A 181 29.13 11.56 -5.60
CA THR A 181 28.45 11.78 -6.88
C THR A 181 27.75 10.50 -7.33
N LYS A 182 26.71 10.64 -8.17
CA LYS A 182 25.98 9.48 -8.70
C LYS A 182 26.84 8.53 -9.51
N GLU A 183 27.95 9.04 -10.03
CA GLU A 183 28.92 8.31 -10.85
C GLU A 183 29.74 7.33 -10.02
N GLU A 184 29.85 7.55 -8.71
CA GLU A 184 30.56 6.70 -7.76
C GLU A 184 29.67 5.61 -7.13
N LEU A 185 28.38 5.60 -7.49
CA LEU A 185 27.39 4.73 -6.88
C LEU A 185 26.93 3.65 -7.86
N GLU A 186 27.06 2.40 -7.43
CA GLU A 186 26.57 1.24 -8.17
C GLU A 186 25.33 0.64 -7.48
N VAL A 187 24.40 0.12 -8.29
CA VAL A 187 23.26 -0.65 -7.78
C VAL A 187 23.80 -1.91 -7.09
N GLY A 188 23.45 -2.10 -5.82
CA GLY A 188 23.94 -3.17 -4.96
C GLY A 188 25.02 -2.74 -3.95
N GLN A 189 25.51 -1.51 -4.01
CA GLN A 189 26.49 -1.01 -3.05
C GLN A 189 25.83 -0.66 -1.70
N GLU A 190 26.53 -0.93 -0.61
CA GLU A 190 26.12 -0.47 0.73
C GLU A 190 26.54 0.98 0.95
N LEU A 191 25.62 1.79 1.46
CA LEU A 191 25.83 3.19 1.75
C LEU A 191 25.32 3.53 3.15
N GLU A 192 26.12 4.28 3.89
CA GLU A 192 25.74 4.83 5.19
C GLU A 192 25.12 6.20 4.98
N ALA A 193 23.94 6.44 5.54
CA ALA A 193 23.32 7.74 5.53
C ALA A 193 22.54 7.99 6.82
N VAL A 194 22.29 9.27 7.09
CA VAL A 194 21.53 9.68 8.27
C VAL A 194 20.05 9.80 7.91
N LEU A 195 19.18 9.29 8.79
CA LEU A 195 17.73 9.47 8.69
C LEU A 195 17.37 10.94 8.85
N ALA A 196 17.05 11.60 7.73
CA ALA A 196 16.73 13.02 7.73
C ALA A 196 15.27 13.28 8.10
N VAL A 197 14.36 12.55 7.47
CA VAL A 197 12.90 12.66 7.66
C VAL A 197 12.27 11.28 7.47
N ILE A 198 11.37 10.91 8.37
CA ILE A 198 10.52 9.73 8.25
C ILE A 198 9.08 10.23 8.13
N ASP A 199 8.44 9.96 6.98
CA ASP A 199 7.04 10.26 6.73
C ASP A 199 6.25 8.95 6.71
N THR A 200 5.60 8.63 7.84
CA THR A 200 4.76 7.44 8.01
C THR A 200 3.42 7.56 7.27
N GLN A 201 2.96 8.78 6.96
CA GLN A 201 1.69 8.98 6.25
C GLN A 201 1.82 8.68 4.75
N ARG A 202 3.01 8.90 4.20
CA ARG A 202 3.30 8.69 2.77
C ARG A 202 4.20 7.50 2.50
N ASP A 203 4.55 6.75 3.55
CA ASP A 203 5.47 5.61 3.48
C ASP A 203 6.78 5.97 2.76
N ARG A 204 7.39 7.09 3.18
CA ARG A 204 8.61 7.62 2.56
C ARG A 204 9.64 7.97 3.63
N ILE A 205 10.84 7.41 3.46
CA ILE A 205 12.00 7.76 4.25
C ILE A 205 12.95 8.59 3.41
N ARG A 206 13.49 9.65 4.00
CA ARG A 206 14.50 10.49 3.38
C ARG A 206 15.81 10.36 4.14
N LEU A 207 16.87 10.06 3.39
CA LEU A 207 18.22 9.92 3.90
C LEU A 207 19.10 11.08 3.43
N SER A 208 20.14 11.39 4.20
CA SER A 208 21.12 12.42 3.88
C SER A 208 22.53 11.99 4.27
N VAL A 209 23.44 11.98 3.28
CA VAL A 209 24.87 11.69 3.45
C VAL A 209 25.60 12.93 3.97
N LYS A 210 25.23 14.11 3.48
CA LYS A 210 25.79 15.38 3.95
C LYS A 210 25.68 15.58 5.47
N ARG A 211 24.59 15.11 6.08
CA ARG A 211 24.40 15.16 7.54
C ARG A 211 25.31 14.17 8.27
N LEU A 212 25.62 13.02 7.68
CA LEU A 212 26.54 12.03 8.24
C LEU A 212 27.92 12.64 8.45
N GLU A 213 28.44 13.33 7.45
CA GLU A 213 29.77 13.92 7.51
C GLU A 213 29.88 15.01 8.56
N ARG A 214 28.88 15.89 8.68
CA ARG A 214 28.86 16.91 9.73
C ARG A 214 28.89 16.32 11.13
N ILE A 215 28.19 15.20 11.33
CA ILE A 215 28.17 14.52 12.63
C ILE A 215 29.53 13.87 12.90
N LYS A 216 30.14 13.22 11.90
CA LYS A 216 31.48 12.63 12.01
C LYS A 216 32.55 13.70 12.25
N GLU A 217 32.52 14.81 11.51
CA GLU A 217 33.46 15.93 11.63
C GLU A 217 33.37 16.60 13.00
N ASN A 218 32.16 16.87 13.50
CA ASN A 218 31.97 17.43 14.84
C ASN A 218 32.46 16.46 15.93
N ALA A 219 32.20 15.16 15.80
CA ALA A 219 32.67 14.17 16.76
C ALA A 219 34.22 14.10 16.82
N ILE A 220 34.88 14.19 15.66
CA ILE A 220 36.35 14.23 15.57
C ILE A 220 36.90 15.52 16.20
N LEU A 221 36.26 16.67 15.97
CA LEU A 221 36.66 17.94 16.59
C LEU A 221 36.50 17.91 18.12
N ASP A 222 35.46 17.25 18.63
CA ASP A 222 35.25 17.08 20.07
C ASP A 222 36.29 16.14 20.70
N GLU A 223 36.73 15.08 20.01
CA GLU A 223 37.83 14.21 20.44
C GLU A 223 39.17 14.96 20.49
N ILE A 224 39.50 15.72 19.45
CA ILE A 224 40.74 16.51 19.38
C ILE A 224 40.79 17.56 20.49
N ASN A 225 39.67 18.25 20.75
CA ASN A 225 39.58 19.22 21.84
C ASN A 225 39.75 18.57 23.23
N GLN A 226 39.32 17.32 23.41
CA GLN A 226 39.55 16.59 24.67
C GLN A 226 41.03 16.19 24.84
N GLU A 227 41.71 15.76 23.77
CA GLU A 227 43.13 15.42 23.80
C GLU A 227 44.03 16.63 24.09
N ASP A 228 43.70 17.82 23.56
CA ASP A 228 44.48 19.05 23.76
C ASP A 228 44.43 19.60 25.19
N THR A 229 43.46 19.20 26.01
CA THR A 229 43.44 19.57 27.44
C THR A 229 44.49 18.85 28.29
N SER A 230 45.14 17.80 27.77
CA SER A 230 46.20 17.08 28.48
C SER A 230 47.59 17.71 28.34
N ASN A 231 47.80 18.61 27.35
CA ASN A 231 49.10 19.20 27.04
C ASN A 231 49.07 20.75 26.99
N SER A 232 48.22 21.38 27.79
CA SER A 232 48.25 22.83 27.92
C SER A 232 49.51 23.28 28.67
N LEU A 233 50.33 24.08 28.00
CA LEU A 233 51.54 24.78 28.50
C LEU A 233 51.39 25.46 29.88
N GLY A 234 50.17 25.64 30.38
CA GLY A 234 49.89 26.17 31.72
C GLY A 234 50.38 25.28 32.87
N ASP A 235 50.43 23.95 32.70
CA ASP A 235 50.86 23.05 33.78
C ASP A 235 52.40 22.93 33.88
N LEU A 236 53.10 23.06 32.74
CA LEU A 236 54.57 23.09 32.68
C LEU A 236 55.18 24.36 33.32
N ILE A 237 54.46 25.49 33.31
CA ILE A 237 54.93 26.74 33.94
C ILE A 237 54.76 26.71 35.46
N LYS A 238 53.81 25.91 35.97
CA LYS A 238 53.53 25.81 37.41
C LYS A 238 54.62 25.02 38.17
N ASP A 239 55.34 24.15 37.49
CA ASP A 239 56.40 23.32 38.08
C ASP A 239 57.78 24.02 38.15
N GLN A 240 57.97 25.16 37.46
CA GLN A 240 59.16 26.00 37.59
C GLN A 240 59.03 27.14 38.62
N LEU A 241 57.87 27.27 39.26
CA LEU A 241 57.56 28.33 40.24
C LEU A 241 57.47 27.82 41.69
N LYS A 242 58.02 26.63 41.98
CA LYS A 242 58.20 26.12 43.35
C LYS A 242 59.64 26.23 43.82
#